data_AF-A0A3D1BZC9-F1
#
_entry.id   AF-A0A3D1BZC9-F1
#
_cell.length_a   1.000
_cell.length_b   1.000
_cell.length_c   1.000
_cell.angle_alpha   90.00
_cell.angle_beta   90.00
_cell.angle_gamma   90.00
#
_symmetry.space_group_name_H-M   'P 1'
#
loop_
_entity.id
_entity.type
_entity.pdbx_description
1 polymer ?
#
loop_
_entity_poly.entity_id
_entity_poly.type
_entity_poly.pdbx_seq_one_letter_code
_entity_poly.pdbx_strand_id
1 'polypeptide(L)'
;DPIKATIITPGLNVDGEFSEEFGIPASIVTKYLAEHGVIVEKTGLYSFFIMFTIGITKGRWNTLVAALQQFKDDYDKNQPLWKVLPEFIQKQPSYERIGLKDLCTQIHEIYKKHDIAKLTTEMYLSDMIPAMKPTDAFSKMAHKEIERVAIDDLEGRITAVLLTPYPPGIPLLIPGERFNKIIVDYLKFARDFNEKFPGFETDNHGLVKEKIDGKAHYFVDCVSI
;
A
#
# COMPACT_ATOMS: atom_id res chain seq x y z
N ASP A 1 4.06 -23.50 -2.76
CA ASP A 1 4.04 -23.86 -1.33
C ASP A 1 2.59 -24.06 -0.91
N PRO A 2 2.14 -25.28 -0.54
CA PRO A 2 0.72 -25.62 -0.38
C PRO A 2 0.05 -25.04 0.88
N ILE A 3 0.83 -24.70 1.92
CA ILE A 3 0.28 -24.01 3.12
C ILE A 3 0.14 -22.51 2.90
N LYS A 4 0.63 -22.02 1.77
CA LYS A 4 0.62 -20.62 1.36
C LYS A 4 -0.46 -20.39 0.31
N ALA A 5 -1.66 -20.02 0.73
CA ALA A 5 -2.75 -19.71 -0.18
C ALA A 5 -2.73 -18.24 -0.56
N THR A 6 -2.64 -17.97 -1.85
CA THR A 6 -2.81 -16.61 -2.40
C THR A 6 -4.15 -16.55 -3.10
N ILE A 7 -5.03 -15.66 -2.65
CA ILE A 7 -6.33 -15.40 -3.27
C ILE A 7 -6.16 -14.16 -4.14
N ILE A 8 -6.58 -14.27 -5.40
CA ILE A 8 -6.53 -13.19 -6.39
C ILE A 8 -7.92 -12.59 -6.52
N THR A 9 -8.01 -11.26 -6.54
CA THR A 9 -9.22 -10.51 -6.76
C THR A 9 -9.26 -9.97 -8.20
N PRO A 10 -10.45 -9.77 -8.81
CA PRO A 10 -10.54 -9.23 -10.17
C PRO A 10 -9.98 -7.81 -10.27
N GLY A 11 -9.41 -7.45 -11.42
CA GLY A 11 -9.03 -6.06 -11.75
C GLY A 11 -7.62 -5.88 -12.29
N LEU A 12 -6.77 -6.90 -12.22
CA LEU A 12 -5.42 -6.93 -12.79
C LEU A 12 -5.16 -8.31 -13.38
N ASN A 13 -4.77 -8.39 -14.64
CA ASN A 13 -4.42 -9.65 -15.29
C ASN A 13 -2.96 -10.06 -15.02
N VAL A 14 -2.57 -11.24 -15.50
CA VAL A 14 -1.21 -11.77 -15.29
C VAL A 14 -0.12 -10.99 -16.04
N ASP A 15 -0.51 -10.25 -17.07
CA ASP A 15 0.37 -9.41 -17.88
C ASP A 15 0.58 -8.01 -17.26
N GLY A 16 -0.10 -7.72 -16.14
CA GLY A 16 -0.01 -6.44 -15.43
C GLY A 16 -0.96 -5.37 -15.95
N GLU A 17 -1.91 -5.73 -16.81
CA GLU A 17 -2.90 -4.81 -17.36
C GLU A 17 -4.14 -4.74 -16.46
N PHE A 18 -4.60 -3.52 -16.21
CA PHE A 18 -5.81 -3.29 -15.44
C PHE A 18 -7.05 -3.62 -16.27
N SER A 19 -8.05 -4.21 -15.63
CA SER A 19 -9.37 -4.42 -16.22
C SER A 19 -10.01 -3.09 -16.60
N GLU A 20 -10.66 -3.02 -17.76
CA GLU A 20 -11.45 -1.86 -18.17
C GLU A 20 -12.86 -1.87 -17.57
N GLU A 21 -13.38 -3.05 -17.20
CA GLU A 21 -14.78 -3.24 -16.83
C GLU A 21 -15.03 -3.03 -15.33
N PHE A 22 -14.19 -3.63 -14.48
CA PHE A 22 -14.27 -3.52 -13.04
C PHE A 22 -13.03 -4.08 -12.36
N GLY A 23 -12.82 -3.67 -11.10
CA GLY A 23 -11.83 -4.27 -10.22
C GLY A 23 -12.24 -4.22 -8.75
N ILE A 24 -11.71 -5.16 -7.98
CA ILE A 24 -11.90 -5.29 -6.54
C ILE A 24 -10.50 -5.27 -5.90
N PRO A 25 -10.02 -4.09 -5.47
CA PRO A 25 -8.75 -3.98 -4.74
C PRO A 25 -8.74 -4.87 -3.49
N ALA A 26 -7.66 -5.64 -3.31
CA ALA A 26 -7.54 -6.57 -2.20
C ALA A 26 -7.53 -5.86 -0.83
N SER A 27 -7.11 -4.59 -0.77
CA SER A 27 -7.17 -3.77 0.44
C SER A 27 -8.60 -3.62 0.99
N ILE A 28 -9.62 -3.60 0.13
CA ILE A 28 -11.02 -3.52 0.56
C ILE A 28 -11.50 -4.87 1.10
N VAL A 29 -11.22 -5.95 0.37
CA VAL A 29 -11.60 -7.31 0.79
C VAL A 29 -10.99 -7.65 2.14
N THR A 30 -9.72 -7.30 2.35
CA THR A 30 -9.00 -7.63 3.58
C THR A 30 -9.48 -6.82 4.79
N LYS A 31 -9.91 -5.57 4.62
CA LYS A 31 -10.62 -4.83 5.67
C LYS A 31 -11.96 -5.47 6.01
N TYR A 32 -12.72 -5.88 5.00
CA TYR A 32 -13.97 -6.59 5.21
C TYR A 32 -13.76 -7.90 5.98
N LEU A 33 -12.79 -8.70 5.57
CA LEU A 33 -12.42 -9.93 6.26
C LEU A 33 -12.04 -9.67 7.72
N ALA A 34 -11.29 -8.59 8.01
CA ALA A 34 -10.88 -8.25 9.36
C ALA A 34 -12.08 -7.97 10.28
N GLU A 35 -13.08 -7.20 9.84
CA GLU A 35 -14.32 -6.96 10.60
C GLU A 35 -15.18 -8.23 10.77
N HIS A 36 -14.93 -9.26 9.95
CA HIS A 36 -15.58 -10.58 10.03
C HIS A 36 -14.70 -11.64 10.71
N GLY A 37 -13.67 -11.23 11.45
CA GLY A 37 -12.83 -12.11 12.28
C GLY A 37 -11.77 -12.90 11.51
N VAL A 38 -11.47 -12.50 10.27
CA VAL A 38 -10.47 -13.14 9.42
C VAL A 38 -9.31 -12.17 9.18
N ILE A 39 -8.17 -12.46 9.79
CA ILE A 39 -6.95 -11.67 9.62
C ILE A 39 -6.10 -12.28 8.51
N VAL A 40 -5.71 -11.44 7.56
CA VAL A 40 -4.82 -11.82 6.46
C VAL A 40 -3.38 -11.46 6.81
N GLU A 41 -2.45 -12.22 6.25
CA GLU A 41 -1.03 -12.05 6.57
C GLU A 41 -0.39 -10.92 5.75
N LYS A 42 -0.69 -10.88 4.45
CA LYS A 42 -0.13 -9.88 3.53
C LYS A 42 -1.14 -9.53 2.45
N THR A 43 -1.23 -8.23 2.16
CA THR A 43 -2.13 -7.69 1.13
C THR A 43 -1.31 -7.01 0.04
N GLY A 44 -1.56 -7.40 -1.21
CA GLY A 44 -1.07 -6.75 -2.43
C GLY A 44 -2.15 -5.85 -3.04
N LEU A 45 -1.98 -5.46 -4.30
CA LEU A 45 -2.98 -4.65 -5.03
C LEU A 45 -4.27 -5.43 -5.31
N TYR A 46 -4.15 -6.62 -5.92
CA TYR A 46 -5.25 -7.52 -6.31
C TYR A 46 -5.05 -8.95 -5.84
N SER A 47 -4.26 -9.12 -4.78
CA SER A 47 -4.06 -10.43 -4.19
C SER A 47 -3.83 -10.28 -2.69
N PHE A 48 -4.25 -11.26 -1.91
CA PHE A 48 -3.88 -11.33 -0.51
C PHE A 48 -3.53 -12.76 -0.12
N PHE A 49 -2.74 -12.85 0.94
CA PHE A 49 -2.06 -14.05 1.35
C PHE A 49 -2.60 -14.54 2.69
N ILE A 50 -2.92 -15.84 2.75
CA ILE A 50 -3.35 -16.53 3.96
C ILE A 50 -2.40 -17.69 4.23
N MET A 51 -1.93 -17.77 5.47
CA MET A 51 -1.08 -18.86 5.92
C MET A 51 -1.92 -19.93 6.63
N PHE A 52 -2.03 -21.11 6.01
CA PHE A 52 -2.68 -22.28 6.60
C PHE A 52 -1.69 -23.03 7.50
N THR A 53 -1.48 -22.49 8.70
CA THR A 53 -0.67 -23.14 9.73
C THR A 53 -1.42 -24.29 10.41
N ILE A 54 -0.72 -25.10 11.21
CA ILE A 54 -1.28 -26.24 11.96
C ILE A 54 -2.44 -25.81 12.87
N GLY A 55 -2.49 -24.54 13.30
CA GLY A 55 -3.57 -24.00 14.12
C GLY A 55 -4.88 -23.69 13.37
N ILE A 56 -4.89 -23.77 12.04
CA ILE A 56 -6.09 -23.48 11.25
C ILE A 56 -6.98 -24.72 11.16
N THR A 57 -8.14 -24.62 11.82
CA THR A 57 -9.16 -25.68 11.84
C THR A 57 -10.13 -25.55 10.66
N LYS A 58 -10.89 -26.63 10.37
CA LYS A 58 -11.98 -26.61 9.37
C LYS A 58 -13.02 -25.50 9.65
N GLY A 59 -13.26 -25.18 10.92
CA GLY A 59 -14.16 -24.10 11.31
C GLY A 59 -13.69 -22.74 10.80
N ARG A 60 -12.40 -22.42 10.97
CA ARG A 60 -11.81 -21.15 10.50
C ARG A 60 -11.83 -21.04 8.97
N TRP A 61 -11.60 -22.15 8.26
CA TRP A 61 -11.75 -22.21 6.81
C TRP A 61 -13.18 -21.85 6.38
N ASN A 62 -14.19 -22.44 7.03
CA ASN A 62 -15.59 -22.16 6.68
C ASN A 62 -15.97 -20.70 6.94
N THR A 63 -15.46 -20.09 8.02
CA THR A 63 -15.65 -18.66 8.28
C THR A 63 -15.07 -17.80 7.15
N LEU A 64 -13.86 -18.10 6.66
CA LEU A 64 -13.26 -17.40 5.53
C LEU A 64 -14.13 -17.50 4.27
N VAL A 65 -14.54 -18.71 3.89
CA VAL A 65 -15.36 -18.91 2.68
C VAL A 65 -16.70 -18.20 2.80
N ALA A 66 -17.36 -18.29 3.96
CA ALA A 66 -18.62 -17.60 4.22
C ALA A 66 -18.46 -16.08 4.14
N ALA A 67 -17.39 -15.52 4.71
CA ALA A 67 -17.12 -14.08 4.65
C ALA A 67 -16.84 -13.60 3.21
N LEU A 68 -16.11 -14.39 2.40
CA LEU A 68 -15.89 -14.07 0.98
C LEU A 68 -17.18 -14.12 0.16
N GLN A 69 -18.06 -15.08 0.45
CA GLN A 69 -19.36 -15.19 -0.22
C GLN A 69 -20.28 -14.03 0.17
N GLN A 70 -20.31 -13.65 1.45
CA GLN A 70 -21.06 -12.49 1.92
C GLN A 70 -20.50 -11.19 1.35
N PHE A 71 -19.17 -11.03 1.26
CA PHE A 71 -18.53 -9.89 0.59
C PHE A 71 -19.02 -9.76 -0.85
N LYS A 72 -19.07 -10.87 -1.60
CA LYS A 72 -19.56 -10.88 -2.97
C LYS A 72 -21.02 -10.41 -3.06
N ASP A 73 -21.90 -10.93 -2.21
CA ASP A 73 -23.31 -10.54 -2.17
C ASP A 73 -23.49 -9.05 -1.83
N ASP A 74 -22.69 -8.55 -0.88
CA ASP A 74 -22.71 -7.15 -0.46
C ASP A 74 -22.18 -6.22 -1.55
N TYR A 75 -21.12 -6.65 -2.26
CA TYR A 75 -20.57 -5.96 -3.42
C TYR A 75 -21.59 -5.90 -4.57
N ASP A 76 -22.21 -7.03 -4.92
CA ASP A 76 -23.18 -7.11 -6.02
C ASP A 76 -24.42 -6.24 -5.75
N LYS A 77 -24.85 -6.13 -4.49
CA LYS A 77 -25.95 -5.27 -4.05
C LYS A 77 -25.54 -3.81 -3.80
N ASN A 78 -24.25 -3.50 -3.94
CA ASN A 78 -23.64 -2.22 -3.56
C ASN A 78 -24.09 -1.75 -2.17
N GLN A 79 -24.02 -2.63 -1.16
CA GLN A 79 -24.42 -2.29 0.20
C GLN A 79 -23.64 -1.07 0.70
N PRO A 80 -24.29 -0.17 1.46
CA PRO A 80 -23.62 1.00 2.00
C PRO A 80 -22.55 0.60 3.02
N LEU A 81 -21.41 1.28 3.01
CA LEU A 81 -20.25 0.91 3.83
C LEU A 81 -20.53 0.93 5.33
N TRP A 82 -21.39 1.81 5.83
CA TRP A 82 -21.74 1.83 7.27
C TRP A 82 -22.40 0.54 7.76
N LYS A 83 -23.01 -0.22 6.83
CA LYS A 83 -23.66 -1.50 7.14
C LYS A 83 -22.68 -2.66 7.13
N VAL A 84 -21.72 -2.64 6.22
CA VAL A 84 -20.82 -3.79 5.96
C VAL A 84 -19.42 -3.62 6.56
N LEU A 85 -19.00 -2.38 6.83
CA LEU A 85 -17.75 -2.00 7.47
C LEU A 85 -17.99 -0.94 8.58
N PRO A 86 -18.83 -1.22 9.59
CA PRO A 86 -19.17 -0.25 10.64
C PRO A 86 -17.94 0.27 11.42
N GLU A 87 -16.93 -0.57 11.69
CA GLU A 87 -15.75 -0.13 12.45
C GLU A 87 -14.87 0.80 11.62
N PHE A 88 -14.73 0.52 10.32
CA PHE A 88 -14.05 1.41 9.38
C PHE A 88 -14.75 2.77 9.29
N ILE A 89 -16.09 2.80 9.18
CA ILE A 89 -16.84 4.06 9.09
C ILE A 89 -16.74 4.90 10.36
N GLN A 90 -16.69 4.29 11.54
CA GLN A 90 -16.45 5.04 12.78
C GLN A 90 -15.11 5.79 12.76
N LYS A 91 -14.08 5.20 12.16
CA LYS A 91 -12.74 5.81 12.01
C LYS A 91 -12.67 6.77 10.83
N GLN A 92 -13.44 6.51 9.78
CA GLN A 92 -13.46 7.30 8.54
C GLN A 92 -14.90 7.67 8.14
N PRO A 93 -15.53 8.64 8.83
CA PRO A 93 -16.95 8.97 8.59
C PRO A 93 -17.25 9.52 7.19
N SER A 94 -16.23 10.03 6.48
CA SER A 94 -16.37 10.54 5.11
C SER A 94 -16.90 9.50 4.12
N TYR A 95 -16.75 8.20 4.40
CA TYR A 95 -17.21 7.12 3.55
C TYR A 95 -18.64 6.64 3.83
N GLU A 96 -19.34 7.22 4.81
CA GLU A 96 -20.67 6.76 5.25
C GLU A 96 -21.68 6.64 4.09
N ARG A 97 -21.64 7.57 3.13
CA ARG A 97 -22.58 7.60 2.00
C ARG A 97 -22.14 6.79 0.77
N ILE A 98 -21.03 6.07 0.86
CA ILE A 98 -20.46 5.33 -0.26
C ILE A 98 -20.88 3.86 -0.17
N GLY A 99 -21.19 3.25 -1.31
CA GLY A 99 -21.44 1.81 -1.43
C GLY A 99 -20.14 1.01 -1.60
N LEU A 100 -20.16 -0.26 -1.20
CA LEU A 100 -18.98 -1.14 -1.27
C LEU A 100 -18.41 -1.26 -2.70
N LYS A 101 -19.27 -1.37 -3.71
CA LYS A 101 -18.87 -1.44 -5.13
C LYS A 101 -18.34 -0.10 -5.62
N ASP A 102 -18.92 1.00 -5.17
CA ASP A 102 -18.47 2.34 -5.54
C ASP A 102 -17.06 2.61 -5.02
N LEU A 103 -16.76 2.21 -3.78
CA LEU A 103 -15.42 2.34 -3.21
C LEU A 103 -14.39 1.48 -3.99
N CYS A 104 -14.75 0.24 -4.33
CA CYS A 104 -13.89 -0.61 -5.16
C CYS A 104 -13.57 0.05 -6.50
N THR A 105 -14.59 0.61 -7.15
CA THR A 105 -14.46 1.32 -8.43
C THR A 105 -13.54 2.54 -8.28
N GLN A 106 -13.74 3.37 -7.25
CA GLN A 106 -12.91 4.57 -7.04
C GLN A 106 -11.42 4.26 -6.85
N ILE A 107 -11.09 3.23 -6.06
CA ILE A 107 -9.69 2.83 -5.84
C ILE A 107 -9.12 2.16 -7.10
N HIS A 108 -9.89 1.30 -7.77
CA HIS A 108 -9.48 0.66 -9.02
C HIS A 108 -9.11 1.68 -10.11
N GLU A 109 -9.95 2.70 -10.30
CA GLU A 109 -9.70 3.78 -11.27
C GLU A 109 -8.41 4.55 -10.97
N ILE A 110 -8.07 4.75 -9.69
CA ILE A 110 -6.84 5.45 -9.32
C ILE A 110 -5.60 4.58 -9.52
N TYR A 111 -5.67 3.29 -9.22
CA TYR A 111 -4.60 2.35 -9.53
C TYR A 111 -4.33 2.30 -11.03
N LYS A 112 -5.38 2.21 -11.84
CA LYS A 112 -5.32 2.19 -13.30
C LYS A 112 -4.77 3.50 -13.87
N LYS A 113 -5.27 4.65 -13.41
CA LYS A 113 -4.84 5.98 -13.89
C LYS A 113 -3.34 6.20 -13.73
N HIS A 114 -2.73 5.66 -12.67
CA HIS A 114 -1.30 5.82 -12.40
C HIS A 114 -0.47 4.61 -12.81
N ASP A 115 -1.09 3.61 -13.44
CA ASP A 115 -0.46 2.34 -13.83
C ASP A 115 0.44 1.78 -12.72
N ILE A 116 -0.12 1.69 -11.51
CA ILE A 116 0.68 1.42 -10.30
C ILE A 116 1.36 0.04 -10.35
N ALA A 117 0.82 -0.91 -11.10
CA ALA A 117 1.44 -2.22 -11.32
C ALA A 117 2.76 -2.08 -12.07
N LYS A 118 2.77 -1.32 -13.17
CA LYS A 118 3.98 -1.02 -13.94
C LYS A 118 4.95 -0.15 -13.15
N LEU A 119 4.47 0.92 -12.51
CA LEU A 119 5.30 1.82 -11.72
C LEU A 119 6.05 1.07 -10.60
N THR A 120 5.37 0.15 -9.90
CA THR A 120 6.00 -0.66 -8.85
C THR A 120 7.08 -1.58 -9.42
N THR A 121 6.84 -2.20 -10.58
CA THR A 121 7.85 -3.04 -11.25
C THR A 121 9.05 -2.21 -11.72
N GLU A 122 8.81 -1.11 -12.42
CA GLU A 122 9.86 -0.24 -12.95
C GLU A 122 10.72 0.35 -11.83
N MET A 123 10.11 0.70 -10.70
CA MET A 123 10.81 1.19 -9.52
C MET A 123 11.86 0.18 -9.01
N TYR A 124 11.54 -1.11 -8.94
CA TYR A 124 12.50 -2.16 -8.52
C TYR A 124 13.50 -2.57 -9.60
N LEU A 125 13.20 -2.30 -10.87
CA LEU A 125 14.11 -2.55 -12.00
C LEU A 125 14.97 -1.33 -12.35
N SER A 126 14.71 -0.18 -11.74
CA SER A 126 15.46 1.05 -11.96
C SER A 126 16.88 0.95 -11.41
N ASP A 127 17.80 1.69 -12.02
CA ASP A 127 19.19 1.73 -11.55
C ASP A 127 19.29 2.39 -10.17
N MET A 128 19.86 1.65 -9.23
CA MET A 128 20.19 2.12 -7.89
C MET A 128 21.66 2.57 -7.86
N ILE A 129 21.89 3.85 -7.55
CA ILE A 129 23.23 4.43 -7.54
C ILE A 129 23.76 4.47 -6.10
N PRO A 130 24.74 3.63 -5.72
CA PRO A 130 25.39 3.69 -4.42
C PRO A 130 26.35 4.88 -4.36
N ALA A 131 25.95 5.97 -3.74
CA ALA A 131 26.78 7.17 -3.62
C ALA A 131 27.78 7.11 -2.45
N MET A 132 27.47 6.33 -1.42
CA MET A 132 28.35 6.04 -0.30
C MET A 132 28.01 4.69 0.32
N LYS A 133 28.89 4.18 1.20
CA LYS A 133 28.63 2.92 1.90
C LYS A 133 27.50 3.12 2.91
N PRO A 134 26.67 2.09 3.17
CA PRO A 134 25.66 2.16 4.22
C PRO A 134 26.22 2.51 5.61
N THR A 135 27.46 2.08 5.91
CA THR A 135 28.16 2.45 7.16
C THR A 135 28.47 3.94 7.26
N ASP A 136 28.76 4.59 6.13
CA ASP A 136 29.07 6.01 6.07
C ASP A 136 27.78 6.82 6.20
N ALA A 137 26.72 6.40 5.50
CA ALA A 137 25.39 6.99 5.65
C ALA A 137 24.86 6.86 7.09
N PHE A 138 25.04 5.71 7.72
CA PHE A 138 24.71 5.51 9.13
C PHE A 138 25.54 6.42 10.05
N SER A 139 26.84 6.59 9.75
CA SER A 139 27.68 7.51 10.51
C SER A 139 27.19 8.95 10.41
N LYS A 140 26.77 9.40 9.22
CA LYS A 140 26.15 10.73 9.02
C LYS A 140 24.87 10.88 9.86
N MET A 141 24.00 9.88 9.85
CA MET A 141 22.79 9.86 10.69
C MET A 141 23.15 9.94 12.19
N ALA A 142 24.13 9.18 12.66
CA ALA A 142 24.57 9.18 14.06
C ALA A 142 25.12 10.54 14.52
N HIS A 143 25.77 11.29 13.63
CA HIS A 143 26.29 12.63 13.89
C HIS A 143 25.27 13.75 13.62
N LYS A 144 24.01 13.40 13.29
CA LYS A 144 22.95 14.35 12.90
C LYS A 144 23.32 15.19 11.68
N GLU A 145 24.14 14.64 10.79
CA GLU A 145 24.49 15.23 9.49
C GLU A 145 23.48 14.77 8.43
N ILE A 146 22.20 14.93 8.76
CA ILE A 146 21.05 14.59 7.92
C ILE A 146 20.09 15.76 7.87
N GLU A 147 19.33 15.85 6.80
CA GLU A 147 18.28 16.84 6.61
C GLU A 147 16.99 16.19 6.16
N ARG A 148 15.87 16.82 6.52
CA ARG A 148 14.53 16.36 6.14
C ARG A 148 14.16 16.97 4.80
N VAL A 149 13.99 16.13 3.78
CA VAL A 149 13.75 16.57 2.41
C VAL A 149 12.34 16.21 1.97
N ALA A 150 11.63 17.16 1.38
CA ALA A 150 10.29 16.95 0.84
C ALA A 150 10.32 16.05 -0.39
N ILE A 151 9.25 15.27 -0.63
CA ILE A 151 9.17 14.34 -1.78
C ILE A 151 9.58 15.01 -3.10
N ASP A 152 9.13 16.25 -3.32
CA ASP A 152 9.37 16.96 -4.58
C ASP A 152 10.85 17.33 -4.82
N ASP A 153 11.68 17.32 -3.76
CA ASP A 153 13.10 17.69 -3.78
C ASP A 153 14.03 16.48 -3.57
N LEU A 154 13.50 15.24 -3.61
CA LEU A 154 14.27 14.03 -3.33
C LEU A 154 15.19 13.60 -4.46
N GLU A 155 14.90 13.92 -5.72
CA GLU A 155 15.66 13.41 -6.86
C GLU A 155 17.16 13.77 -6.74
N GLY A 156 18.03 12.76 -6.83
CA GLY A 156 19.49 12.90 -6.68
C GLY A 156 20.01 12.97 -5.24
N ARG A 157 19.13 13.12 -4.24
CA ARG A 157 19.50 13.09 -2.80
C ARG A 157 19.93 11.70 -2.38
N ILE A 158 20.76 11.62 -1.33
CA ILE A 158 21.24 10.35 -0.77
C ILE A 158 20.39 10.01 0.44
N THR A 159 19.70 8.87 0.44
CA THR A 159 18.89 8.47 1.60
C THR A 159 19.78 8.18 2.80
N ALA A 160 19.38 8.65 3.98
CA ALA A 160 20.02 8.29 5.25
C ALA A 160 19.29 7.12 5.95
N VAL A 161 18.09 6.78 5.47
CA VAL A 161 17.22 5.77 6.05
C VAL A 161 16.88 4.66 5.04
N LEU A 162 16.42 3.54 5.55
CA LEU A 162 15.88 2.47 4.72
C LEU A 162 14.50 2.88 4.22
N LEU A 163 14.30 2.93 2.91
CA LEU A 163 12.99 3.15 2.30
C LEU A 163 12.38 1.81 1.91
N THR A 164 11.23 1.45 2.49
CA THR A 164 10.56 0.17 2.24
C THR A 164 9.07 0.35 1.99
N PRO A 165 8.64 0.36 0.71
CA PRO A 165 7.23 0.42 0.35
C PRO A 165 6.47 -0.87 0.64
N TYR A 166 5.20 -0.76 1.05
CA TYR A 166 4.29 -1.88 1.25
C TYR A 166 2.98 -1.69 0.45
N PRO A 167 2.63 -2.68 -0.41
CA PRO A 167 3.42 -3.83 -0.86
C PRO A 167 4.58 -3.42 -1.80
N PRO A 168 5.64 -4.25 -1.96
CA PRO A 168 5.80 -5.63 -1.50
C PRO A 168 6.47 -5.81 -0.13
N GLY A 169 6.95 -4.75 0.51
CA GLY A 169 7.67 -4.84 1.79
C GLY A 169 9.12 -5.27 1.65
N ILE A 170 9.72 -5.01 0.49
CA ILE A 170 11.13 -5.28 0.20
C ILE A 170 11.86 -3.94 0.22
N PRO A 171 13.01 -3.81 0.89
CA PRO A 171 13.79 -2.57 0.87
C PRO A 171 14.01 -2.09 -0.57
N LEU A 172 13.59 -0.86 -0.83
CA LEU A 172 13.72 -0.21 -2.12
C LEU A 172 15.03 0.59 -2.21
N LEU A 173 15.30 1.41 -1.20
CA LEU A 173 16.57 2.13 -1.07
C LEU A 173 17.22 1.81 0.27
N ILE A 174 18.51 1.55 0.22
CA ILE A 174 19.40 1.34 1.35
C ILE A 174 20.12 2.66 1.67
N PRO A 175 20.39 2.99 2.95
CA PRO A 175 21.20 4.15 3.31
C PRO A 175 22.47 4.27 2.46
N GLY A 176 22.70 5.44 1.88
CA GLY A 176 23.83 5.72 0.99
C GLY A 176 23.51 5.63 -0.51
N GLU A 177 22.34 5.13 -0.89
CA GLU A 177 21.86 5.13 -2.28
C GLU A 177 21.14 6.44 -2.63
N ARG A 178 21.15 6.79 -3.93
CA ARG A 178 20.48 7.98 -4.44
C ARG A 178 19.06 7.71 -4.91
N PHE A 179 18.18 8.65 -4.62
CA PHE A 179 16.85 8.73 -5.23
C PHE A 179 16.96 9.00 -6.72
N ASN A 180 16.23 8.22 -7.51
CA ASN A 180 16.01 8.48 -8.93
C ASN A 180 14.57 8.97 -9.16
N LYS A 181 14.30 9.41 -10.39
CA LYS A 181 12.99 9.93 -10.78
C LYS A 181 11.84 8.94 -10.56
N ILE A 182 12.03 7.66 -10.86
CA ILE A 182 10.97 6.64 -10.78
C ILE A 182 10.53 6.43 -9.33
N ILE A 183 11.49 6.39 -8.40
CA ILE A 183 11.21 6.28 -6.95
C ILE A 183 10.46 7.53 -6.47
N VAL A 184 10.87 8.71 -6.91
CA VAL A 184 10.21 9.98 -6.56
C VAL A 184 8.77 10.00 -7.09
N ASP A 185 8.55 9.57 -8.33
CA ASP A 185 7.22 9.49 -8.95
C ASP A 185 6.31 8.50 -8.19
N TYR A 186 6.84 7.35 -7.73
CA TYR A 186 6.12 6.43 -6.84
C TYR A 186 5.73 7.08 -5.50
N LEU A 187 6.66 7.79 -4.85
CA LEU A 187 6.37 8.46 -3.58
C LEU A 187 5.31 9.58 -3.74
N LYS A 188 5.31 10.28 -4.88
CA LYS A 188 4.24 11.25 -5.23
C LYS A 188 2.89 10.56 -5.38
N PHE A 189 2.83 9.44 -6.09
CA PHE A 189 1.62 8.64 -6.16
C PHE A 189 1.14 8.22 -4.75
N ALA A 190 2.04 7.72 -3.90
CA ALA A 190 1.72 7.29 -2.54
C ALA A 190 1.14 8.44 -1.69
N ARG A 191 1.73 9.64 -1.77
CA ARG A 191 1.19 10.85 -1.13
C ARG A 191 -0.23 11.13 -1.61
N ASP A 192 -0.42 11.26 -2.91
CA ASP A 192 -1.70 11.67 -3.51
C ASP A 192 -2.80 10.61 -3.24
N PHE A 193 -2.42 9.32 -3.23
CA PHE A 193 -3.31 8.22 -2.87
C PHE A 193 -3.73 8.29 -1.40
N ASN A 194 -2.78 8.51 -0.49
CA ASN A 194 -3.03 8.60 0.95
C ASN A 194 -3.93 9.78 1.32
N GLU A 195 -3.81 10.90 0.61
CA GLU A 195 -4.68 12.06 0.79
C GLU A 195 -6.10 11.78 0.31
N LYS A 196 -6.24 11.09 -0.82
CA LYS A 196 -7.54 10.81 -1.44
C LYS A 196 -8.31 9.69 -0.76
N PHE A 197 -7.61 8.68 -0.23
CA PHE A 197 -8.23 7.51 0.38
C PHE A 197 -7.77 7.27 1.83
N PRO A 198 -8.18 8.14 2.79
CA PRO A 198 -7.94 7.91 4.21
C PRO A 198 -8.38 6.52 4.65
N GLY A 199 -7.56 5.84 5.44
CA GLY A 199 -7.76 4.47 5.86
C GLY A 199 -7.30 3.40 4.88
N PHE A 200 -6.93 3.73 3.64
CA PHE A 200 -6.34 2.79 2.66
C PHE A 200 -4.87 3.09 2.37
N GLU A 201 -4.20 3.81 3.26
CA GLU A 201 -2.89 4.38 2.99
C GLU A 201 -1.87 3.32 2.55
N THR A 202 -1.05 3.67 1.56
CA THR A 202 0.18 2.94 1.25
C THR A 202 1.17 3.18 2.37
N ASP A 203 1.60 2.10 3.03
CA ASP A 203 2.59 2.16 4.08
C ASP A 203 3.99 2.18 3.47
N ASN A 204 4.78 3.19 3.81
CA ASN A 204 6.12 3.40 3.27
C ASN A 204 7.07 3.67 4.44
N HIS A 205 7.77 2.65 4.91
CA HIS A 205 8.76 2.83 5.96
C HIS A 205 9.90 3.71 5.44
N GLY A 206 10.35 4.67 6.26
CA GLY A 206 11.31 5.69 5.86
C GLY A 206 10.68 6.97 5.31
N LEU A 207 9.37 6.95 4.99
CA LEU A 207 8.60 8.14 4.65
C LEU A 207 7.95 8.73 5.91
N VAL A 208 8.36 9.93 6.28
CA VAL A 208 7.84 10.65 7.45
C VAL A 208 6.66 11.51 7.04
N LYS A 209 5.52 11.34 7.72
CA LYS A 209 4.33 12.18 7.56
C LYS A 209 4.23 13.18 8.70
N GLU A 210 4.23 14.47 8.38
CA GLU A 210 4.04 15.57 9.32
C GLU A 210 2.80 16.38 8.96
N LYS A 211 2.17 17.01 9.95
CA LYS A 211 1.08 17.97 9.71
C LYS A 211 1.61 19.39 9.88
N ILE A 212 1.65 20.15 8.78
CA ILE A 212 2.03 21.56 8.76
C ILE A 212 0.81 22.34 8.28
N ASP A 213 0.36 23.31 9.06
CA ASP A 213 -0.84 24.12 8.76
C ASP A 213 -2.10 23.30 8.42
N GLY A 214 -2.25 22.15 9.07
CA GLY A 214 -3.39 21.25 8.87
C GLY A 214 -3.31 20.36 7.61
N LYS A 215 -2.27 20.52 6.77
CA LYS A 215 -2.01 19.66 5.62
C LYS A 215 -0.96 18.61 5.92
N ALA A 216 -1.10 17.44 5.32
CA ALA A 216 -0.09 16.39 5.43
C ALA A 216 1.07 16.74 4.49
N HIS A 217 2.29 16.76 5.02
CA HIS A 217 3.52 16.87 4.26
C HIS A 217 4.33 15.60 4.47
N TYR A 218 5.01 15.15 3.42
CA TYR A 218 5.75 13.90 3.41
C TYR A 218 7.21 14.18 3.09
N PHE A 219 8.08 13.56 3.88
CA PHE A 219 9.51 13.80 3.85
C PHE A 219 10.31 12.50 3.98
N VAL A 220 11.57 12.53 3.54
CA VAL A 220 12.55 11.49 3.84
C VAL A 220 13.82 12.13 4.40
N ASP A 221 14.41 11.49 5.39
CA ASP A 221 15.69 11.92 5.95
C ASP A 221 16.83 11.52 5.00
N CYS A 222 17.54 12.52 4.50
CA CYS A 222 18.65 12.38 3.55
C CYS A 222 19.96 12.83 4.20
N VAL A 223 21.08 12.35 3.69
CA VAL A 223 22.40 12.87 4.07
C VAL A 223 22.49 14.34 3.67
N SER A 224 22.96 15.19 4.60
CA SER A 224 23.24 16.60 4.32
C SER A 224 24.40 16.70 3.32
N ILE A 225 24.21 17.50 2.27
CA ILE A 225 25.20 17.70 1.20
C ILE A 225 25.93 19.02 1.43
#